data_AF-A0A433D0U2-F1
#
_entry.id   AF-A0A433D0U2-F1
#
_cell.length_a   1.000
_cell.length_b   1.000
_cell.length_c   1.000
_cell.angle_alpha   90.00
_cell.angle_beta   90.00
_cell.angle_gamma   90.00
#
_symmetry.space_group_name_H-M   'P 1'
#
loop_
_entity.id
_entity.type
_entity.pdbx_description
1 polymer ?
#
loop_
_entity_poly.entity_id
_entity_poly.type
_entity_poly.pdbx_seq_one_letter_code
_entity_poly.pdbx_strand_id
1 'polypeptide(L)'
;MEKHHKSYGFVITLVEIPQTIPSLWQTVLDYAQSREIDISTKTADGVENNNRLLFPYFMDSNGGYNRCHFWSNFEIASLKLWRDARYIDFFDYLDRTGNFFYERWGDAPVHSLAAGLFLDTDEIHYFEDIAYQHDWYRHCPSEESKLGCRCNCPVGDDDKSLDFDPTPDSCLFMWRDWVKKSSKGKTDG
;
A
#
# COMPACT_ATOMS: atom_id res chain seq x y z
N MET A 1 -10.32 -11.90 6.09
CA MET A 1 -8.99 -11.68 6.67
C MET A 1 -8.39 -12.95 7.27
N GLU A 2 -8.82 -13.41 8.45
CA GLU A 2 -8.20 -14.54 9.17
C GLU A 2 -8.12 -15.86 8.38
N LYS A 3 -9.26 -16.37 7.87
CA LYS A 3 -9.33 -17.64 7.10
C LYS A 3 -8.44 -17.64 5.85
N HIS A 4 -8.15 -16.47 5.29
CA HIS A 4 -7.38 -16.31 4.06
C HIS A 4 -5.98 -15.73 4.31
N HIS A 5 -5.53 -15.71 5.58
CA HIS A 5 -4.21 -15.23 5.99
C HIS A 5 -3.90 -13.82 5.47
N LYS A 6 -4.89 -12.92 5.50
CA LYS A 6 -4.70 -11.51 5.14
C LYS A 6 -4.44 -10.69 6.39
N SER A 7 -3.39 -9.89 6.35
CA SER A 7 -2.88 -9.08 7.46
C SER A 7 -3.26 -7.60 7.33
N TYR A 8 -3.43 -7.10 6.11
CA TYR A 8 -3.81 -5.71 5.85
C TYR A 8 -4.78 -5.64 4.67
N GLY A 9 -5.75 -4.73 4.71
CA GLY A 9 -6.63 -4.52 3.56
C GLY A 9 -7.20 -3.12 3.47
N PHE A 10 -7.43 -2.71 2.22
CA PHE A 10 -7.75 -1.35 1.82
C PHE A 10 -8.83 -1.32 0.73
N VAL A 11 -9.38 -0.14 0.47
CA VAL A 11 -10.34 0.14 -0.62
C VAL A 11 -9.84 1.20 -1.60
N ILE A 12 -9.11 2.22 -1.14
CA ILE A 12 -8.60 3.30 -1.98
C ILE A 12 -7.08 3.38 -1.82
N THR A 13 -6.39 3.75 -2.90
CA THR A 13 -4.97 4.06 -2.90
C THR A 13 -4.74 5.43 -3.51
N LEU A 14 -3.83 6.21 -2.94
CA LEU A 14 -3.52 7.56 -3.39
C LEU A 14 -2.02 7.72 -3.65
N VAL A 15 -1.67 8.73 -4.45
CA VAL A 15 -0.32 9.29 -4.51
C VAL A 15 -0.18 10.36 -3.42
N GLU A 16 0.81 10.22 -2.54
CA GLU A 16 1.08 11.22 -1.49
C GLU A 16 1.66 12.52 -2.07
N ILE A 17 1.34 13.64 -1.40
CA ILE A 17 1.86 14.96 -1.69
C ILE A 17 3.34 15.01 -1.28
N PRO A 18 4.29 15.14 -2.22
CA PRO A 18 5.73 14.98 -1.94
C PRO A 18 6.27 15.97 -0.91
N GLN A 19 5.69 17.18 -0.83
CA GLN A 19 6.11 18.22 0.11
C GLN A 19 5.85 17.84 1.58
N THR A 20 5.03 16.82 1.84
CA THR A 20 4.67 16.38 3.20
C THR A 20 5.63 15.34 3.76
N ILE A 21 6.36 14.66 2.87
CA ILE A 21 7.21 13.51 3.16
C ILE A 21 8.60 13.60 2.45
N PRO A 22 9.26 14.76 2.35
CA PRO A 22 10.49 14.90 1.55
C PRO A 22 11.64 13.98 2.01
N SER A 23 11.72 13.61 3.30
CA SER A 23 12.76 12.71 3.80
C SER A 23 12.28 11.31 4.19
N LEU A 24 10.97 11.03 4.12
CA LEU A 24 10.39 9.75 4.58
C LEU A 24 11.02 8.55 3.88
N TRP A 25 11.06 8.56 2.54
CA TRP A 25 11.57 7.42 1.76
C TRP A 25 13.02 7.08 2.11
N GLN A 26 13.90 8.08 2.14
CA GLN A 26 15.30 7.85 2.48
C GLN A 26 15.43 7.31 3.91
N THR A 27 14.66 7.86 4.85
CA THR A 27 14.64 7.38 6.24
C THR A 27 14.22 5.91 6.34
N VAL A 28 13.22 5.50 5.55
CA VAL A 28 12.76 4.09 5.50
C VAL A 28 13.82 3.18 4.86
N LEU A 29 14.52 3.64 3.82
CA LEU A 29 15.64 2.89 3.23
C LEU A 29 16.80 2.73 4.22
N ASP A 30 17.16 3.79 4.93
CA ASP A 30 18.21 3.76 5.96
C ASP A 30 17.84 2.81 7.11
N TYR A 31 16.55 2.83 7.52
CA TYR A 31 16.03 1.87 8.48
C TYR A 31 16.19 0.43 7.98
N ALA A 32 15.71 0.13 6.77
CA ALA A 32 15.76 -1.20 6.17
C ALA A 32 17.20 -1.71 6.08
N GLN A 33 18.14 -0.85 5.65
CA GLN A 33 19.56 -1.16 5.62
C GLN A 33 20.12 -1.46 7.02
N SER A 34 19.79 -0.63 8.02
CA SER A 34 20.28 -0.78 9.40
C SER A 34 19.76 -2.02 10.13
N ARG A 35 18.71 -2.64 9.61
CA ARG A 35 18.07 -3.86 10.13
C ARG A 35 18.21 -5.07 9.21
N GLU A 36 18.98 -4.92 8.13
CA GLU A 36 19.21 -5.96 7.13
C GLU A 36 17.90 -6.54 6.55
N ILE A 37 16.88 -5.68 6.35
CA ILE A 37 15.59 -6.06 5.75
C ILE A 37 15.76 -6.20 4.23
N ASP A 38 15.37 -7.36 3.69
CA ASP A 38 15.35 -7.59 2.25
C ASP A 38 14.23 -6.77 1.58
N ILE A 39 14.65 -5.77 0.81
CA ILE A 39 13.80 -4.90 -0.01
C ILE A 39 14.11 -5.06 -1.51
N SER A 40 14.82 -6.13 -1.88
CA SER A 40 15.34 -6.31 -3.23
C SER A 40 14.23 -6.54 -4.26
N THR A 41 14.48 -6.05 -5.48
CA THR A 41 13.62 -6.29 -6.65
C THR A 41 14.01 -7.54 -7.42
N LYS A 42 15.11 -8.20 -7.05
CA LYS A 42 15.72 -9.36 -7.72
C LYS A 42 16.14 -10.41 -6.71
N THR A 43 16.03 -11.68 -7.09
CA THR A 43 16.62 -12.78 -6.29
C THR A 43 18.13 -12.85 -6.49
N ALA A 44 18.85 -13.47 -5.54
CA ALA A 44 20.30 -13.68 -5.57
C ALA A 44 20.78 -14.45 -6.82
N ASP A 45 19.90 -15.23 -7.44
CA ASP A 45 20.21 -16.06 -8.61
C ASP A 45 19.96 -15.34 -9.95
N GLY A 46 19.68 -14.04 -9.93
CA GLY A 46 19.41 -13.24 -11.13
C GLY A 46 18.05 -13.51 -11.77
N VAL A 47 17.19 -14.32 -11.13
CA VAL A 47 15.79 -14.47 -11.53
C VAL A 47 15.06 -13.18 -11.14
N GLU A 48 14.50 -12.52 -12.15
CA GLU A 48 13.70 -11.32 -11.96
C GLU A 48 12.48 -11.64 -11.08
N ASN A 49 12.29 -10.78 -10.07
CA ASN A 49 11.14 -10.71 -9.19
C ASN A 49 11.10 -11.75 -8.07
N ASN A 50 11.56 -11.36 -6.87
CA ASN A 50 10.99 -11.90 -5.63
C ASN A 50 9.54 -11.37 -5.51
N ASN A 51 8.65 -11.93 -6.33
CA ASN A 51 7.25 -11.54 -6.52
C ASN A 51 6.41 -11.66 -5.23
N ARG A 52 7.01 -12.15 -4.15
CA ARG A 52 6.42 -12.26 -2.82
C ARG A 52 6.53 -10.97 -2.03
N LEU A 53 7.68 -10.30 -2.02
CA LEU A 53 7.91 -9.09 -1.20
C LEU A 53 6.99 -7.95 -1.64
N LEU A 54 6.42 -7.21 -0.67
CA LEU A 54 5.57 -6.07 -1.00
C LEU A 54 6.36 -4.78 -1.25
N PHE A 55 7.46 -4.54 -0.53
CA PHE A 55 8.21 -3.27 -0.59
C PHE A 55 8.50 -2.75 -2.00
N PRO A 56 8.91 -3.58 -2.99
CA PRO A 56 9.14 -3.10 -4.36
C PRO A 56 7.94 -2.47 -5.05
N TYR A 57 6.70 -2.74 -4.62
CA TYR A 57 5.49 -2.05 -5.11
C TYR A 57 5.57 -0.54 -4.94
N PHE A 58 6.28 -0.06 -3.89
CA PHE A 58 6.43 1.36 -3.59
C PHE A 58 7.59 2.03 -4.34
N MET A 59 8.41 1.26 -5.07
CA MET A 59 9.58 1.78 -5.75
C MET A 59 9.23 2.25 -7.17
N ASP A 60 9.79 3.40 -7.59
CA ASP A 60 9.78 3.84 -8.99
C ASP A 60 10.93 3.21 -9.79
N SER A 61 10.98 3.49 -11.10
CA SER A 61 11.99 2.92 -11.99
C SER A 61 13.43 3.37 -11.71
N ASN A 62 13.61 4.43 -10.91
CA ASN A 62 14.90 5.01 -10.55
C ASN A 62 15.33 4.65 -9.13
N GLY A 63 14.57 3.80 -8.41
CA GLY A 63 14.81 3.47 -7.01
C GLY A 63 14.26 4.49 -6.01
N GLY A 64 13.51 5.48 -6.48
CA GLY A 64 12.80 6.45 -5.64
C GLY A 64 11.46 5.93 -5.14
N TYR A 65 10.77 6.72 -4.32
CA TYR A 65 9.41 6.44 -3.90
C TYR A 65 8.42 6.85 -4.99
N ASN A 66 7.58 5.92 -5.46
CA ASN A 66 6.48 6.25 -6.36
C ASN A 66 5.33 7.02 -5.66
N ARG A 67 5.41 7.19 -4.33
CA ARG A 67 4.47 7.90 -3.44
C ARG A 67 3.12 7.22 -3.26
N CYS A 68 2.93 6.02 -3.81
CA CYS A 68 1.71 5.25 -3.62
C CYS A 68 1.56 4.81 -2.16
N HIS A 69 0.36 4.94 -1.62
CA HIS A 69 0.02 4.41 -0.32
C HIS A 69 -1.44 3.93 -0.29
N PHE A 70 -1.72 3.01 0.63
CA PHE A 70 -3.07 2.59 0.98
C PHE A 70 -3.71 3.68 1.85
N TRP A 71 -4.91 4.14 1.50
CA TRP A 71 -5.54 5.26 2.19
C TRP A 71 -6.17 4.82 3.51
N SER A 72 -5.49 5.13 4.62
CA SER A 72 -5.77 4.58 5.96
C SER A 72 -7.11 5.03 6.58
N ASN A 73 -7.82 6.01 6.00
CA ASN A 73 -9.18 6.36 6.41
C ASN A 73 -10.11 5.14 6.39
N PHE A 74 -9.87 4.18 5.48
CA PHE A 74 -10.43 2.84 5.54
C PHE A 74 -9.30 1.82 5.65
N GLU A 75 -9.27 1.09 6.76
CA GLU A 75 -8.29 0.05 7.00
C GLU A 75 -8.94 -1.12 7.75
N ILE A 76 -8.83 -2.33 7.19
CA ILE A 76 -9.11 -3.57 7.91
C ILE A 76 -7.79 -4.33 8.04
N ALA A 77 -7.13 -4.18 9.18
CA ALA A 77 -5.84 -4.80 9.45
C ALA A 77 -5.85 -5.66 10.71
N SER A 78 -4.97 -6.66 10.72
CA SER A 78 -4.65 -7.43 11.91
C SER A 78 -3.78 -6.58 12.83
N LEU A 79 -4.25 -6.31 14.05
CA LEU A 79 -3.46 -5.59 15.07
C LEU A 79 -2.15 -6.32 15.43
N LYS A 80 -1.98 -7.59 15.04
CA LYS A 80 -0.68 -8.28 15.20
C LYS A 80 0.43 -7.59 14.42
N LEU A 81 0.12 -6.97 13.27
CA LEU A 81 1.08 -6.17 12.50
C LEU A 81 1.59 -4.98 13.32
N TRP A 82 0.67 -4.20 13.89
CA TRP A 82 1.00 -2.99 14.66
C TRP A 82 1.57 -3.25 16.06
N ARG A 83 1.40 -4.48 16.56
CA ARG A 83 1.97 -4.93 17.84
C ARG A 83 3.24 -5.77 17.66
N ASP A 84 3.63 -6.04 16.41
CA ASP A 84 4.87 -6.75 16.11
C ASP A 84 6.06 -5.91 16.55
N ALA A 85 7.06 -6.54 17.17
CA ALA A 85 8.25 -5.83 17.64
C ALA A 85 9.00 -5.13 16.50
N ARG A 86 8.92 -5.64 15.26
CA ARG A 86 9.51 -5.02 14.07
C ARG A 86 8.81 -3.71 13.72
N TYR A 87 7.48 -3.66 13.78
CA TYR A 87 6.73 -2.42 13.54
C TYR A 87 7.00 -1.39 14.64
N ILE A 88 7.05 -1.83 15.91
CA ILE A 88 7.35 -0.92 17.03
C ILE A 88 8.76 -0.33 16.88
N ASP A 89 9.78 -1.12 16.55
CA ASP A 89 11.14 -0.62 16.29
C ASP A 89 11.19 0.32 15.08
N PHE A 90 10.44 0.03 14.01
CA PHE A 90 10.30 0.93 12.85
C PHE A 90 9.66 2.26 13.22
N PHE A 91 8.54 2.24 13.93
CA PHE A 91 7.86 3.44 14.38
C PHE A 91 8.75 4.27 15.31
N ASP A 92 9.41 3.64 16.28
CA ASP A 92 10.37 4.32 17.18
C ASP A 92 11.53 4.95 16.41
N TYR A 93 12.01 4.31 15.35
CA TYR A 93 13.06 4.86 14.48
C TYR A 93 12.57 6.12 13.77
N LEU A 94 11.36 6.10 13.21
CA LEU A 94 10.74 7.26 12.55
C LEU A 94 10.46 8.38 13.56
N ASP A 95 9.91 8.06 14.73
CA ASP A 95 9.51 9.04 15.75
C ASP A 95 10.73 9.85 16.26
N ARG A 96 11.88 9.19 16.42
CA ARG A 96 13.14 9.84 16.82
C ARG A 96 13.65 10.90 15.85
N THR A 97 13.22 10.87 14.58
CA THR A 97 13.56 11.93 13.62
C THR A 97 12.84 13.24 13.94
N GLY A 98 11.70 13.19 14.62
CA GLY A 98 10.81 14.32 14.84
C GLY A 98 10.04 14.77 13.59
N ASN A 99 10.18 14.09 12.45
CA ASN A 99 9.62 14.53 11.17
C ASN A 99 8.11 14.39 11.05
N PHE A 100 7.45 13.68 11.97
CA PHE A 100 6.00 13.83 12.16
C PHE A 100 5.58 15.29 12.46
N PHE A 101 6.48 16.09 13.04
CA PHE A 101 6.27 17.49 13.38
C PHE A 101 7.07 18.47 12.51
N TYR A 102 8.31 18.12 12.12
CA TYR A 102 9.13 18.96 11.26
C TYR A 102 8.75 18.88 9.77
N GLU A 103 8.20 17.74 9.36
CA GLU A 103 7.51 17.55 8.09
C GLU A 103 6.02 17.31 8.40
N ARG A 104 5.31 16.54 7.56
CA ARG A 104 3.91 16.19 7.80
C ARG A 104 3.66 14.74 7.41
N TRP A 105 4.46 13.84 7.99
CA TRP A 105 4.32 12.39 7.75
C TRP A 105 2.94 11.92 8.20
N GLY A 106 2.09 11.56 7.23
CA GLY A 106 0.81 10.93 7.50
C GLY A 106 0.97 9.48 7.94
N ASP A 107 -0.01 8.98 8.68
CA ASP A 107 -0.09 7.56 9.03
C ASP A 107 -0.24 6.68 7.78
N ALA A 108 -0.98 7.12 6.76
CA ALA A 108 -1.22 6.36 5.54
C ALA A 108 0.07 5.92 4.79
N PRO A 109 1.02 6.81 4.45
CA PRO A 109 2.31 6.38 3.88
C PRO A 109 3.17 5.59 4.88
N VAL A 110 3.12 5.90 6.18
CA VAL A 110 3.88 5.15 7.20
C VAL A 110 3.39 3.70 7.32
N HIS A 111 2.08 3.48 7.43
CA HIS A 111 1.45 2.16 7.47
C HIS A 111 1.73 1.36 6.20
N SER A 112 1.65 2.02 5.04
CA SER A 112 1.90 1.38 3.75
C SER A 112 3.35 0.91 3.60
N LEU A 113 4.31 1.75 3.98
CA LEU A 113 5.73 1.39 3.95
C LEU A 113 6.07 0.32 4.99
N ALA A 114 5.50 0.37 6.20
CA ALA A 114 5.63 -0.70 7.19
C ALA A 114 5.06 -2.03 6.68
N ALA A 115 3.87 -2.02 6.07
CA ALA A 115 3.32 -3.20 5.41
C ALA A 115 4.28 -3.69 4.31
N GLY A 116 4.85 -2.77 3.52
CA GLY A 116 5.86 -3.07 2.52
C GLY A 116 7.07 -3.84 3.07
N LEU A 117 7.60 -3.39 4.20
CA LEU A 117 8.78 -3.99 4.84
C LEU A 117 8.49 -5.35 5.49
N PHE A 118 7.28 -5.55 6.03
CA PHE A 118 7.03 -6.63 6.98
C PHE A 118 6.01 -7.67 6.52
N LEU A 119 5.29 -7.42 5.44
CA LEU A 119 4.31 -8.31 4.86
C LEU A 119 4.67 -8.71 3.43
N ASP A 120 4.22 -9.90 3.05
CA ASP A 120 4.20 -10.31 1.66
C ASP A 120 3.01 -9.69 0.90
N THR A 121 3.13 -9.61 -0.43
CA THR A 121 2.08 -9.11 -1.31
C THR A 121 0.76 -9.88 -1.14
N ASP A 122 0.82 -11.19 -0.88
CA ASP A 122 -0.37 -12.02 -0.68
C ASP A 122 -0.99 -11.91 0.71
N GLU A 123 -0.37 -11.20 1.65
CA GLU A 123 -1.00 -10.85 2.93
C GLU A 123 -1.83 -9.58 2.83
N ILE A 124 -1.71 -8.83 1.73
CA ILE A 124 -2.53 -7.65 1.43
C ILE A 124 -3.82 -8.07 0.73
N HIS A 125 -4.90 -7.34 1.02
CA HIS A 125 -6.19 -7.54 0.39
C HIS A 125 -6.81 -6.22 -0.07
N TYR A 126 -7.05 -6.11 -1.37
CA TYR A 126 -7.87 -5.05 -1.93
C TYR A 126 -9.34 -5.49 -1.89
N PHE A 127 -10.16 -4.73 -1.16
CA PHE A 127 -11.61 -4.96 -1.03
C PHE A 127 -12.36 -4.31 -2.18
N GLU A 128 -12.30 -4.92 -3.36
CA GLU A 128 -13.02 -4.45 -4.55
C GLU A 128 -14.55 -4.48 -4.40
N ASP A 129 -15.08 -5.22 -3.42
CA ASP A 129 -16.50 -5.44 -3.20
C ASP A 129 -17.12 -4.52 -2.12
N ILE A 130 -16.32 -3.66 -1.48
CA ILE A 130 -16.79 -2.74 -0.43
C ILE A 130 -16.87 -1.32 -0.99
N ALA A 131 -18.06 -0.86 -1.38
CA ALA A 131 -18.24 0.56 -1.71
C ALA A 131 -17.94 1.44 -0.49
N TYR A 132 -17.12 2.47 -0.69
CA TYR A 132 -16.67 3.36 0.37
C TYR A 132 -16.51 4.78 -0.17
N GLN A 133 -16.83 5.78 0.65
CA GLN A 133 -16.54 7.17 0.36
C GLN A 133 -16.05 7.86 1.63
N HIS A 134 -15.01 8.68 1.48
CA HIS A 134 -14.58 9.65 2.49
C HIS A 134 -14.29 10.97 1.80
N ASP A 135 -14.87 12.05 2.32
CA ASP A 135 -14.97 13.33 1.64
C ASP A 135 -15.44 13.18 0.18
N TRP A 136 -14.61 13.56 -0.78
CA TRP A 136 -14.90 13.59 -2.21
C TRP A 136 -14.52 12.28 -2.90
N TYR A 137 -13.65 11.46 -2.29
CA TYR A 137 -13.12 10.26 -2.93
C TYR A 137 -13.97 9.04 -2.60
N ARG A 138 -14.45 8.40 -3.66
CA ARG A 138 -15.28 7.21 -3.62
C ARG A 138 -14.56 6.07 -4.32
N HIS A 139 -14.67 4.88 -3.74
CA HIS A 139 -14.46 3.62 -4.43
C HIS A 139 -15.82 2.94 -4.58
N CYS A 140 -16.12 2.51 -5.80
CA CYS A 140 -17.32 1.74 -6.10
C CYS A 140 -16.94 0.47 -6.86
N PRO A 141 -17.45 -0.71 -6.45
CA PRO A 141 -17.19 -1.96 -7.14
C PRO A 141 -17.54 -1.88 -8.63
N SER A 142 -16.61 -2.28 -9.49
CA SER A 142 -16.87 -2.31 -10.93
C SER A 142 -17.82 -3.45 -11.30
N GLU A 143 -18.70 -3.23 -12.28
CA GLU A 143 -19.54 -4.31 -12.86
C GLU A 143 -18.67 -5.45 -13.44
N GLU A 144 -17.48 -5.12 -13.95
CA GLU A 144 -16.52 -6.09 -14.50
C GLU A 144 -16.03 -7.11 -13.45
N SER A 145 -15.94 -6.70 -12.18
CA SER A 145 -15.49 -7.57 -11.09
C SER A 145 -16.40 -8.78 -10.89
N LYS A 146 -17.68 -8.67 -11.26
CA LYS A 146 -18.76 -9.66 -11.00
C LYS A 146 -18.91 -10.07 -9.53
N LEU A 147 -18.18 -9.43 -8.62
CA LEU A 147 -18.32 -9.64 -7.18
C LEU A 147 -19.71 -9.19 -6.74
N GLY A 148 -20.22 -8.14 -7.40
CA GLY A 148 -21.50 -7.51 -7.13
C GLY A 148 -21.49 -6.88 -5.75
N CYS A 149 -22.32 -5.86 -5.55
CA CYS A 149 -22.53 -5.33 -4.22
C CYS A 149 -23.96 -4.81 -4.07
N ARG A 150 -24.49 -4.85 -2.84
CA ARG A 150 -25.77 -4.19 -2.53
C ARG A 150 -25.54 -2.71 -2.19
N CYS A 151 -24.81 -2.02 -3.06
CA CYS A 151 -24.44 -0.62 -2.87
C CYS A 151 -25.34 0.30 -3.68
N ASN A 152 -25.50 1.53 -3.19
CA ASN A 152 -26.09 2.61 -3.97
C ASN A 152 -24.95 3.50 -4.50
N CYS A 153 -24.20 2.99 -5.46
CA CYS A 153 -23.11 3.72 -6.09
C CYS A 153 -23.67 4.84 -6.99
N PRO A 154 -23.33 6.11 -6.74
CA PRO A 154 -23.76 7.20 -7.60
C PRO A 154 -23.24 7.02 -9.02
N VAL A 155 -24.05 7.40 -10.02
CA VAL A 155 -23.65 7.35 -11.43
C VAL A 155 -22.90 8.63 -11.77
N GLY A 156 -21.66 8.48 -12.25
CA GLY A 156 -20.79 9.60 -12.62
C GLY A 156 -20.16 10.30 -11.43
N ASP A 157 -19.57 11.46 -11.71
CA ASP A 157 -18.85 12.29 -10.75
C ASP A 157 -19.53 13.65 -10.58
N ASP A 158 -19.47 14.19 -9.37
CA ASP A 158 -19.92 15.54 -9.05
C ASP A 158 -18.97 16.28 -8.08
N ASP A 159 -19.38 17.46 -7.61
CA ASP A 159 -18.62 18.28 -6.67
C ASP A 159 -18.60 17.72 -5.24
N LYS A 160 -19.07 16.50 -5.00
CA LYS A 160 -19.10 15.86 -3.67
C LYS A 160 -18.68 14.41 -3.71
N SER A 161 -18.57 13.81 -4.89
CA SER A 161 -18.34 12.39 -5.06
C SER A 161 -17.69 12.12 -6.41
N LEU A 162 -16.41 11.78 -6.37
CA LEU A 162 -15.57 11.39 -7.50
C LEU A 162 -15.22 9.91 -7.34
N ASP A 163 -15.51 9.09 -8.35
CA ASP A 163 -14.93 7.75 -8.43
C ASP A 163 -13.41 7.88 -8.61
N PHE A 164 -12.67 7.56 -7.55
CA PHE A 164 -11.24 7.82 -7.51
C PHE A 164 -10.42 6.73 -8.21
N ASP A 165 -10.95 5.51 -8.26
CA ASP A 165 -10.30 4.33 -8.84
C ASP A 165 -9.70 4.53 -10.24
N PRO A 166 -10.42 5.12 -11.22
CA PRO A 166 -9.90 5.32 -12.58
C PRO A 166 -9.04 6.59 -12.73
N THR A 167 -8.88 7.40 -11.68
CA THR A 167 -8.16 8.68 -11.79
C THR A 167 -6.64 8.47 -11.92
N PRO A 168 -5.90 9.39 -12.56
CA PRO A 168 -4.44 9.27 -12.68
C PRO A 168 -3.69 9.30 -11.34
N ASP A 169 -4.27 9.90 -10.30
CA ASP A 169 -3.69 10.00 -8.96
C ASP A 169 -4.02 8.77 -8.08
N SER A 170 -4.75 7.80 -8.63
CA SER A 170 -4.97 6.50 -8.03
C SER A 170 -3.83 5.54 -8.35
N CYS A 171 -3.33 4.89 -7.31
CA CYS A 171 -2.34 3.81 -7.45
C CYS A 171 -2.96 2.43 -7.70
N LEU A 172 -4.27 2.36 -7.94
CA LEU A 172 -4.99 1.10 -8.08
C LEU A 172 -4.57 0.34 -9.35
N PHE A 173 -4.32 1.05 -10.45
CA PHE A 173 -3.81 0.44 -11.67
C PHE A 173 -2.44 -0.21 -11.42
N MET A 174 -1.54 0.51 -10.76
CA MET A 174 -0.22 0.00 -10.37
C MET A 174 -0.34 -1.20 -9.44
N TRP A 175 -1.27 -1.17 -8.48
CA TRP A 175 -1.53 -2.29 -7.58
C TRP A 175 -2.00 -3.54 -8.34
N ARG A 176 -2.99 -3.40 -9.23
CA ARG A 176 -3.51 -4.52 -10.04
C ARG A 176 -2.42 -5.12 -10.91
N ASP A 177 -1.57 -4.29 -11.52
CA ASP A 177 -0.44 -4.76 -12.32
C ASP A 177 0.65 -5.43 -11.48
N TRP A 178 0.93 -4.91 -10.29
CA TRP A 178 1.82 -5.51 -9.30
C TRP A 178 1.34 -6.92 -8.93
N VAL A 179 0.10 -7.06 -8.48
CA VAL A 179 -0.48 -8.35 -8.07
C VAL A 179 -0.47 -9.36 -9.22
N LYS A 180 -0.77 -8.95 -10.47
CA LYS A 180 -0.70 -9.82 -11.65
C LYS A 180 0.72 -10.34 -11.92
N LYS A 181 1.74 -9.51 -11.72
CA LYS A 181 3.15 -9.91 -11.85
C LYS A 181 3.51 -10.86 -10.72
N SER A 182 3.16 -10.49 -9.48
CA SER A 182 3.38 -11.29 -8.26
C SER A 182 2.77 -12.69 -8.33
N SER A 183 1.60 -12.85 -8.93
CA SER A 183 0.93 -14.15 -9.06
C SER A 183 1.55 -15.06 -10.13
N LYS A 184 2.14 -14.51 -11.20
CA LYS A 184 2.77 -15.31 -12.28
C LYS A 184 4.05 -16.00 -11.84
N GLY A 185 4.74 -15.47 -10.83
CA GLY A 185 5.92 -16.12 -10.24
C GLY A 185 5.62 -17.38 -9.42
N LYS A 186 4.34 -17.72 -9.18
CA LYS A 186 3.93 -18.87 -8.36
C LYS A 186 3.64 -20.15 -9.16
N THR A 187 3.62 -20.11 -10.49
CA THR A 187 3.16 -21.24 -11.33
C THR A 187 4.24 -22.23 -11.80
N ASP A 188 5.52 -22.01 -11.47
CA ASP A 188 6.63 -22.84 -11.93
C ASP A 188 7.29 -23.70 -10.82
N GLY A 189 6.55 -24.06 -9.76
CA GLY A 189 7.03 -24.85 -8.62
C GLY A 189 6.31 -26.18 -8.46
#